data_AF-A0A838QJ39-F1
#
_entry.id   AF-A0A838QJ39-F1
#
_cell.length_a   1.000
_cell.length_b   1.000
_cell.length_c   1.000
_cell.angle_alpha   90.00
_cell.angle_beta   90.00
_cell.angle_gamma   90.00
#
_symmetry.space_group_name_H-M   'P 1'
#
loop_
_entity.id
_entity.type
_entity.pdbx_description
1 polymer ?
#
loop_
_entity_poly.entity_id
_entity_poly.type
_entity_poly.pdbx_seq_one_letter_code
_entity_poly.pdbx_strand_id
1 'polypeptide(L)'
;MHDHANRNGGPRSLRQVRIVGSDVDRDAIATARNGRYAESAFTHAPASIRDRYFPLQDAISTATPELRGISSFEHGDMLDWSLPVARKVNLIVCRNVVIYFTRTTQEALFSRFHDLLPPGGFLV
;
A
#
# COMPACT_ATOMS: atom_id res chain seq x y z
N MET A 1 6.75 14.11 -3.32
CA MET A 1 5.70 13.15 -3.77
C MET A 1 4.36 13.85 -4.04
N HIS A 2 3.84 14.65 -3.10
CA HIS A 2 2.66 15.52 -3.33
C HIS A 2 2.81 16.44 -4.56
N ASP A 3 4.01 17.01 -4.76
CA ASP A 3 4.29 17.96 -5.84
C ASP A 3 4.26 17.40 -7.27
N HIS A 4 4.50 16.11 -7.47
CA HIS A 4 4.52 15.53 -8.83
C HIS A 4 3.09 15.23 -9.32
N ALA A 5 2.19 14.85 -8.40
CA ALA A 5 0.78 14.62 -8.71
C ALA A 5 0.09 15.91 -9.19
N ASN A 6 0.42 17.06 -8.59
CA ASN A 6 -0.16 18.36 -8.96
C ASN A 6 0.33 18.92 -10.31
N ARG A 7 1.51 18.52 -10.80
CA ARG A 7 2.11 19.12 -12.01
C ARG A 7 1.66 18.47 -13.32
N ASN A 8 1.25 17.20 -13.31
CA ASN A 8 1.07 16.40 -14.54
C ASN A 8 -0.26 15.63 -14.63
N GLY A 9 -1.19 15.77 -13.67
CA GLY A 9 -2.47 15.09 -13.74
C GLY A 9 -3.52 15.81 -12.93
N GLY A 10 -4.57 16.30 -13.59
CA GLY A 10 -5.81 16.67 -12.90
C GLY A 10 -6.30 15.53 -12.00
N PRO A 11 -7.22 15.79 -11.05
CA PRO A 11 -7.58 14.84 -10.01
C PRO A 11 -7.96 13.48 -10.62
N ARG A 12 -7.03 12.52 -10.56
CA ARG A 12 -7.29 11.17 -11.05
C ARG A 12 -8.31 10.55 -10.12
N SER A 13 -9.41 10.09 -10.69
CA SER A 13 -10.44 9.36 -9.95
C SER A 13 -9.80 8.15 -9.28
N LEU A 14 -10.15 7.89 -8.01
CA LEU A 14 -9.73 6.67 -7.32
C LEU A 14 -10.10 5.40 -8.11
N ARG A 15 -11.10 5.47 -8.98
CA ARG A 15 -11.51 4.38 -9.89
C ARG A 15 -10.42 3.90 -10.87
N GLN A 16 -9.37 4.68 -11.08
CA GLN A 16 -8.23 4.29 -11.94
C GLN A 16 -7.05 3.70 -11.16
N VAL A 17 -7.16 3.60 -9.83
CA VAL A 17 -6.10 3.12 -8.95
C VAL A 17 -6.51 1.75 -8.39
N ARG A 18 -5.53 0.86 -8.26
CA ARG A 18 -5.65 -0.38 -7.50
C ARG A 18 -4.44 -0.51 -6.59
N ILE A 19 -4.70 -0.79 -5.33
CA ILE A 19 -3.69 -0.99 -4.29
C ILE A 19 -3.76 -2.45 -3.86
N VAL A 20 -2.61 -3.12 -3.86
CA VAL A 20 -2.45 -4.45 -3.30
C VAL A 20 -1.48 -4.34 -2.14
N GLY A 21 -1.91 -4.76 -0.95
CA GLY A 21 -1.04 -4.87 0.22
C GLY A 21 -0.83 -6.34 0.58
N SER A 22 0.39 -6.69 0.95
CA SER A 22 0.73 -8.03 1.42
C SER A 22 1.58 -7.95 2.68
N ASP A 23 1.39 -8.91 3.57
CA ASP A 23 2.17 -9.05 4.79
C ASP A 23 2.22 -10.53 5.23
N VAL A 24 3.29 -10.88 5.94
CA VAL A 24 3.46 -12.19 6.57
C VAL A 24 2.63 -12.31 7.86
N ASP A 25 2.27 -11.18 8.46
CA ASP A 25 1.43 -11.11 9.65
C ASP A 25 -0.06 -11.21 9.28
N ARG A 26 -0.71 -12.28 9.74
CA ARG A 26 -2.14 -12.55 9.49
C ARG A 26 -3.06 -11.57 10.20
N ASP A 27 -2.69 -11.10 11.39
CA ASP A 27 -3.51 -10.20 12.21
C ASP A 27 -3.46 -8.79 11.61
N ALA A 28 -2.31 -8.37 11.10
CA ALA A 28 -2.18 -7.14 10.32
C ALA A 28 -3.07 -7.17 9.07
N ILE A 29 -3.06 -8.29 8.32
CA ILE A 29 -3.93 -8.47 7.15
C ILE A 29 -5.42 -8.47 7.52
N ALA A 30 -5.80 -9.14 8.61
CA ALA A 30 -7.18 -9.13 9.10
C ALA A 30 -7.64 -7.71 9.46
N THR A 31 -6.78 -6.96 10.16
CA THR A 31 -7.03 -5.56 10.51
C THR A 31 -7.20 -4.69 9.27
N ALA A 32 -6.30 -4.84 8.28
CA ALA A 32 -6.38 -4.10 7.01
C ALA A 32 -7.65 -4.41 6.21
N ARG A 33 -8.07 -5.68 6.16
CA ARG A 33 -9.32 -6.09 5.49
C ARG A 33 -10.57 -5.53 6.17
N ASN A 34 -10.57 -5.47 7.50
CA ASN A 34 -11.65 -4.87 8.28
C ASN A 34 -11.69 -3.35 8.10
N GLY A 35 -10.52 -2.72 7.92
CA GLY A 35 -10.40 -1.29 7.68
C GLY A 35 -10.87 -0.44 8.86
N ARG A 36 -10.82 -0.97 10.09
CA ARG A 36 -11.27 -0.33 11.33
C ARG A 36 -10.07 -0.02 12.20
N TYR A 37 -9.92 1.24 12.58
CA TYR A 37 -8.76 1.73 13.31
C TYR A 37 -9.19 2.66 14.44
N ALA A 38 -8.46 2.63 15.56
CA ALA A 38 -8.58 3.64 16.59
C ALA A 38 -8.02 4.98 16.10
N GLU A 39 -8.45 6.09 16.70
CA GLU A 39 -8.00 7.43 16.31
C GLU A 39 -6.47 7.60 16.40
N SER A 40 -5.83 6.90 17.34
CA SER A 40 -4.36 6.90 17.53
C SER A 40 -3.58 6.44 16.30
N ALA A 41 -4.19 5.63 15.41
CA ALA A 41 -3.58 5.19 14.17
C ALA A 41 -3.32 6.34 13.17
N PHE A 42 -3.97 7.50 13.36
CA PHE A 42 -3.94 8.63 12.44
C PHE A 42 -3.04 9.78 12.91
N THR A 43 -2.19 9.58 13.93
CA THR A 43 -1.34 10.62 14.54
C THR A 43 -0.53 11.43 13.52
N HIS A 44 -0.10 10.82 12.41
CA HIS A 44 0.70 11.47 11.35
C HIS A 44 -0.09 11.71 10.05
N ALA A 45 -1.39 11.42 10.03
CA ALA A 45 -2.23 11.59 8.85
C ALA A 45 -2.79 13.03 8.79
N PRO A 46 -2.81 13.68 7.62
CA PRO A 46 -3.52 14.95 7.46
C PRO A 46 -5.00 14.79 7.82
N ALA A 47 -5.54 15.69 8.65
CA ALA A 47 -6.93 15.64 9.10
C ALA A 47 -7.92 15.54 7.92
N SER A 48 -7.67 16.29 6.84
CA SER A 48 -8.51 16.26 5.63
C SER A 48 -8.57 14.89 4.95
N ILE A 49 -7.49 14.10 5.00
CA ILE A 49 -7.45 12.75 4.44
C ILE A 49 -8.15 11.77 5.37
N ARG A 50 -7.88 11.87 6.68
CA ARG A 50 -8.55 11.06 7.71
C ARG A 50 -10.07 11.26 7.63
N ASP A 51 -10.54 12.50 7.71
CA ASP A 51 -11.97 12.81 7.77
C ASP A 51 -12.71 12.37 6.49
N ARG A 52 -12.03 12.44 5.33
CA ARG A 52 -12.59 12.01 4.05
C ARG A 52 -12.69 10.49 3.90
N TYR A 53 -11.66 9.74 4.29
CA TYR A 53 -11.56 8.31 3.97
C TYR A 53 -11.74 7.37 5.16
N PHE A 54 -11.65 7.90 6.38
CA PHE A 54 -11.76 7.21 7.65
C PHE A 54 -12.60 8.04 8.65
N PRO A 55 -13.87 8.34 8.32
CA PRO A 55 -14.75 9.07 9.24
C PRO A 55 -14.87 8.32 10.58
N LEU A 56 -14.83 9.07 11.67
CA LEU A 56 -14.94 8.54 13.03
C LEU A 56 -16.42 8.27 13.36
N GLN A 57 -16.73 7.04 13.78
CA GLN A 57 -18.05 6.63 14.27
C GLN A 57 -17.86 5.72 15.49
N ASP A 58 -18.55 6.02 16.60
CA ASP A 58 -18.48 5.23 17.85
C ASP A 58 -17.05 4.90 18.30
N ALA A 59 -16.19 5.93 18.32
CA ALA A 59 -14.76 5.86 18.66
C ALA A 59 -13.89 5.00 17.72
N ILE A 60 -14.41 4.58 16.56
CA ILE A 60 -13.68 3.79 15.56
C ILE A 60 -13.75 4.48 14.20
N SER A 61 -12.60 4.70 13.59
CA SER A 61 -12.52 5.21 12.22
C SER A 61 -12.55 4.04 11.24
N THR A 62 -13.51 4.05 10.33
CA THR A 62 -13.70 2.95 9.36
C THR A 62 -13.45 3.43 7.94
N ALA A 63 -12.67 2.64 7.17
CA ALA A 63 -12.39 2.92 5.77
C ALA A 63 -13.69 3.01 4.95
N THR A 64 -13.82 4.10 4.20
CA THR A 64 -14.96 4.30 3.28
C THR A 64 -15.06 3.20 2.21
N PRO A 65 -16.26 2.92 1.68
CA PRO A 65 -16.44 1.97 0.59
C PRO A 65 -15.60 2.29 -0.65
N GLU A 66 -15.38 3.57 -0.94
CA GLU A 66 -14.53 4.02 -2.07
C GLU A 66 -13.07 3.57 -1.88
N LEU A 67 -12.49 3.78 -0.69
CA LEU A 67 -11.11 3.36 -0.39
C LEU A 67 -10.99 1.83 -0.37
N ARG A 68 -11.98 1.14 0.20
CA ARG A 68 -12.02 -0.33 0.22
C ARG A 68 -12.16 -0.93 -1.18
N GLY A 69 -12.93 -0.29 -2.07
CA GLY A 69 -13.14 -0.76 -3.43
C GLY A 69 -11.89 -0.77 -4.31
N ILE A 70 -10.87 0.02 -3.95
CA ILE A 70 -9.60 0.09 -4.67
C ILE A 70 -8.46 -0.67 -3.99
N SER A 71 -8.68 -1.20 -2.79
CA SER A 71 -7.65 -1.82 -1.95
C SER A 71 -7.92 -3.30 -1.71
N SER A 72 -6.95 -4.16 -1.95
CA SER A 72 -6.99 -5.58 -1.63
C SER A 72 -5.79 -5.99 -0.81
N PHE A 73 -6.00 -6.87 0.17
CA PHE A 73 -4.96 -7.33 1.09
C PHE A 73 -4.84 -8.84 1.07
N GLU A 74 -3.62 -9.35 0.93
CA GLU A 74 -3.31 -10.77 0.81
C GLU A 74 -2.24 -11.18 1.83
N HIS A 75 -2.42 -12.33 2.45
CA HIS A 75 -1.37 -12.90 3.30
C HIS A 75 -0.31 -13.55 2.41
N GLY A 76 0.96 -13.21 2.63
CA GLY A 76 2.04 -13.75 1.82
C GLY A 76 3.40 -13.23 2.24
N ASP A 77 4.41 -14.05 1.98
CA ASP A 77 5.81 -13.65 2.10
C ASP A 77 6.25 -12.98 0.80
N MET A 78 6.85 -11.80 0.90
CA MET A 78 7.42 -11.11 -0.27
C MET A 78 8.60 -11.88 -0.89
N LEU A 79 9.22 -12.78 -0.13
CA LEU A 79 10.23 -13.72 -0.60
C LEU A 79 9.61 -14.95 -1.28
N ASP A 80 8.29 -15.10 -1.27
CA ASP A 80 7.61 -16.13 -2.05
C ASP A 80 7.51 -15.68 -3.52
N TRP A 81 8.29 -16.36 -4.36
CA TRP A 81 8.40 -16.12 -5.80
C TRP A 81 7.26 -16.76 -6.60
N SER A 82 6.47 -17.62 -5.97
CA SER A 82 5.31 -18.27 -6.57
C SER A 82 4.06 -17.40 -6.57
N LEU A 83 4.05 -16.34 -5.74
CA LEU A 83 2.94 -15.39 -5.71
C LEU A 83 2.82 -14.71 -7.06
N PRO A 84 1.66 -14.83 -7.74
CA PRO A 84 1.45 -14.18 -9.00
C PRO A 84 1.27 -12.69 -8.72
N VAL A 85 2.38 -11.95 -8.65
CA VAL A 85 2.36 -10.51 -8.90
C VAL A 85 2.05 -10.36 -10.39
N ALA A 86 0.80 -10.63 -10.74
CA ALA A 86 0.36 -11.00 -12.08
C ALA A 86 0.42 -9.84 -13.07
N ARG A 87 0.91 -8.66 -12.65
CA ARG A 87 0.88 -7.43 -13.42
C ARG A 87 2.09 -6.56 -13.09
N LYS A 88 2.61 -5.89 -14.11
CA LYS A 88 3.51 -4.74 -13.93
C LYS A 88 2.79 -3.71 -13.05
N VAL A 89 3.44 -3.29 -11.97
CA VAL A 89 2.94 -2.27 -11.04
C VAL A 89 3.63 -0.95 -11.33
N ASN A 90 2.93 0.18 -11.19
CA ASN A 90 3.55 1.49 -11.45
C ASN A 90 4.34 2.03 -10.25
N LEU A 91 4.04 1.53 -9.05
CA LEU A 91 4.64 1.94 -7.79
C LEU A 91 4.75 0.73 -6.87
N ILE A 92 5.94 0.50 -6.31
CA ILE A 92 6.17 -0.41 -5.20
C ILE A 92 6.55 0.45 -3.98
N VAL A 93 5.88 0.20 -2.85
CA VAL A 93 6.22 0.81 -1.56
C VAL A 93 6.67 -0.31 -0.62
N CYS A 94 7.95 -0.38 -0.34
CA CYS A 94 8.55 -1.41 0.52
C CYS A 94 9.47 -0.74 1.55
N ARG A 95 8.86 -0.16 2.59
CA ARG A 95 9.56 0.63 3.60
C ARG A 95 9.78 -0.14 4.88
N ASN A 96 10.96 0.05 5.48
CA ASN A 96 11.36 -0.50 6.79
C ASN A 96 11.44 -2.03 6.90
N VAL A 97 11.12 -2.80 5.85
CA VAL A 97 11.19 -4.27 5.87
C VAL A 97 12.53 -4.80 5.35
N VAL A 98 13.05 -4.20 4.28
CA VAL A 98 14.25 -4.69 3.58
C VAL A 98 15.49 -4.74 4.49
N ILE A 99 15.55 -3.87 5.49
CA ILE A 99 16.67 -3.78 6.46
C ILE A 99 16.84 -5.03 7.32
N TYR A 100 15.83 -5.90 7.39
CA TYR A 100 15.89 -7.16 8.16
C TYR A 100 16.48 -8.33 7.36
N PHE A 101 16.72 -8.17 6.05
CA PHE A 101 17.22 -9.23 5.19
C PHE A 101 18.74 -9.19 5.02
N THR A 102 19.33 -10.35 4.71
CA THR A 102 20.74 -10.46 4.34
C THR A 102 21.00 -9.72 3.01
N ARG A 103 22.26 -9.35 2.75
CA ARG A 103 22.64 -8.68 1.52
C ARG A 103 22.19 -9.43 0.25
N THR A 104 22.41 -10.75 0.22
CA THR A 104 22.00 -11.60 -0.90
C THR A 104 20.50 -11.57 -1.11
N THR A 105 19.71 -11.64 -0.03
CA THR A 105 18.25 -11.57 -0.11
C THR A 105 17.77 -10.19 -0.57
N GLN A 106 18.41 -9.10 -0.11
CA GLN A 106 18.11 -7.75 -0.58
C GLN A 106 18.36 -7.59 -2.08
N GLU A 107 19.50 -8.10 -2.59
CA GLU A 107 19.86 -8.03 -4.00
C GLU A 107 18.86 -8.78 -4.89
N ALA A 108 18.51 -10.02 -4.52
CA ALA A 108 17.48 -10.79 -5.22
C ALA A 108 16.15 -10.03 -5.25
N LEU A 109 15.75 -9.48 -4.10
CA LEU A 109 14.50 -8.74 -3.97
C LEU A 109 14.46 -7.49 -4.85
N PHE A 110 15.54 -6.70 -4.87
CA PHE A 110 15.61 -5.51 -5.72
C PHE A 110 15.60 -5.87 -7.22
N SER A 111 16.24 -6.98 -7.60
CA SER A 111 16.13 -7.51 -8.97
C SER A 111 14.67 -7.81 -9.33
N ARG A 112 13.92 -8.44 -8.42
CA ARG A 112 12.49 -8.70 -8.62
C ARG A 112 11.68 -7.41 -8.78
N PHE A 113 11.93 -6.43 -7.92
CA PHE A 113 11.22 -5.15 -7.98
C PHE A 113 11.49 -4.43 -9.30
N HIS A 114 12.73 -4.47 -9.78
CA HIS A 114 13.09 -3.93 -11.09
C HIS A 114 12.27 -4.58 -12.22
N ASP A 115 12.14 -5.90 -12.23
CA ASP A 115 11.40 -6.63 -13.27
C ASP A 115 9.88 -6.38 -13.22
N LEU A 116 9.34 -6.11 -12.03
CA LEU A 116 7.93 -5.80 -11.82
C LEU A 116 7.57 -4.35 -12.19
N LEU A 117 8.54 -3.44 -12.18
CA LEU A 117 8.34 -2.03 -12.50
C LEU A 117 8.53 -1.79 -14.01
N PRO A 118 7.58 -1.14 -14.70
CA PRO A 118 7.82 -0.68 -16.07
C PRO A 118 8.82 0.49 -16.08
N PRO A 119 9.38 0.86 -17.25
CA PRO A 119 10.13 2.10 -17.39
C PRO A 119 9.33 3.30 -16.85
N GLY A 120 9.97 4.11 -16.00
CA GLY A 120 9.32 5.24 -15.31
C GLY A 120 8.47 4.86 -14.09
N GLY A 121 8.44 3.58 -13.70
CA GLY A 121 7.89 3.13 -12.42
C GLY A 121 8.76 3.56 -11.24
N PHE A 122 8.18 3.56 -10.04
CA PHE A 122 8.86 4.00 -8.82
C PHE A 122 8.94 2.90 -7.77
N LEU A 123 10.07 2.83 -7.09
CA LEU A 123 10.26 2.09 -5.84
C LEU A 123 10.50 3.10 -4.71
N VAL A 124 9.82 2.90 -3.58
CA VAL A 124 9.89 3.76 -2.39
C VAL A 124 10.14 2.96 -1.13
#